data_AF-A0A1G1HAM7-F1
#
_entry.id   AF-A0A1G1HAM7-F1
#
_cell.length_a   1.000
_cell.length_b   1.000
_cell.length_c   1.000
_cell.angle_alpha   90.00
_cell.angle_beta   90.00
_cell.angle_gamma   90.00
#
_symmetry.space_group_name_H-M   'P 1'
#
loop_
_entity.id
_entity.type
_entity.pdbx_description
1 polymer ?
#
loop_
_entity_poly.entity_id
_entity_poly.type
_entity_poly.pdbx_seq_one_letter_code
_entity_poly.pdbx_strand_id
1 'polypeptide(L)'
;MRTLITTEEPEEPFIIRKHLKVRNGFTLLEVIVVIGIISLMVGILIPMVYRVWESQEVDTTKERMIKLKEGMVGNPSQINNGARSNFGFVGDLGQLPPNLDALISYGTFGPYLSGGIDPQSFKQDAWGNNLIYTYTSDAGGRRESAIIKSLGSDNAVGGTGTAEDIQISVDSNEALPTSSVSCNVLVRYNTAPASTFAANIAVHVVFRNGEGLDAEQTFTSPVTVTGNAGSPENNYTFGLTSNLPLKLPVGLASFRADIDRDSSGNLLAPPVAGPVSYITVNDRVSTVYANNLSISVP
;
A
#
# COMPACT_ATOMS: atom_id res chain seq x y z
N MET A 1 69.54 -95.48 -24.02
CA MET A 1 68.41 -95.03 -23.19
C MET A 1 67.49 -94.23 -24.10
N ARG A 2 66.28 -94.76 -24.33
CA ARG A 2 65.03 -94.12 -24.81
C ARG A 2 64.97 -93.37 -26.17
N THR A 3 64.24 -94.03 -27.08
CA THR A 3 63.44 -93.53 -28.21
C THR A 3 62.63 -92.28 -27.87
N LEU A 4 62.41 -91.38 -28.84
CA LEU A 4 61.10 -90.78 -29.15
C LEU A 4 61.11 -90.21 -30.58
N ILE A 5 60.24 -90.78 -31.43
CA ILE A 5 59.83 -90.25 -32.74
C ILE A 5 58.75 -89.20 -32.44
N THR A 6 58.83 -88.03 -33.08
CA THR A 6 57.73 -87.06 -33.12
C THR A 6 57.47 -86.74 -34.59
N THR A 7 56.24 -87.08 -35.00
CA THR A 7 55.59 -86.73 -36.25
C THR A 7 54.89 -85.39 -36.05
N GLU A 8 55.17 -84.41 -36.91
CA GLU A 8 54.36 -83.19 -36.99
C GLU A 8 53.47 -83.26 -38.25
N GLU A 9 52.15 -83.29 -38.03
CA GLU A 9 51.11 -83.11 -39.04
C GLU A 9 50.99 -81.62 -39.42
N PRO A 10 50.51 -81.29 -40.64
CA PRO A 10 50.36 -79.90 -41.08
C PRO A 10 49.00 -79.31 -40.61
N GLU A 11 49.03 -78.15 -39.93
CA GLU A 11 47.81 -77.42 -39.56
C GLU A 11 47.27 -76.58 -40.74
N GLU A 12 45.97 -76.72 -41.04
CA GLU A 12 45.26 -75.88 -42.01
C GLU A 12 44.89 -74.50 -41.42
N PRO A 13 44.95 -73.41 -42.21
CA PRO A 13 44.63 -72.07 -41.70
C PRO A 13 43.12 -71.83 -41.61
N PHE A 14 42.67 -71.47 -40.40
CA PHE A 14 41.32 -71.03 -40.07
C PHE A 14 41.05 -69.60 -40.60
N ILE A 15 40.12 -69.44 -41.56
CA ILE A 15 39.70 -68.13 -42.08
C ILE A 15 38.59 -67.52 -41.21
N ILE A 16 38.92 -66.44 -40.49
CA ILE A 16 37.96 -65.62 -39.74
C ILE A 16 37.29 -64.61 -40.69
N ARG A 17 35.98 -64.76 -40.96
CA ARG A 17 35.18 -63.73 -41.64
C ARG A 17 34.86 -62.59 -40.68
N LYS A 18 35.43 -61.41 -40.94
CA LYS A 18 35.17 -60.17 -40.21
C LYS A 18 33.84 -59.57 -40.68
N HIS A 19 32.80 -59.59 -39.84
CA HIS A 19 31.56 -58.84 -40.09
C HIS A 19 31.82 -57.33 -39.94
N LEU A 20 31.89 -56.60 -41.05
CA LEU A 20 31.96 -55.14 -41.08
C LEU A 20 30.60 -54.56 -40.66
N LYS A 21 30.59 -53.84 -39.53
CA LYS A 21 29.44 -53.04 -39.09
C LYS A 21 29.32 -51.83 -40.03
N VAL A 22 28.27 -51.79 -40.85
CA VAL A 22 28.01 -50.66 -41.75
C VAL A 22 27.70 -49.43 -40.89
N ARG A 23 28.54 -48.39 -40.97
CA ARG A 23 28.21 -47.05 -40.45
C ARG A 23 27.39 -46.35 -41.52
N ASN A 24 26.09 -46.20 -41.29
CA ASN A 24 25.25 -45.35 -42.13
C ASN A 24 25.69 -43.90 -41.91
N GLY A 25 26.24 -43.26 -42.94
CA GLY A 25 26.55 -41.83 -42.94
C GLY A 25 25.31 -41.01 -43.25
N PHE A 26 25.17 -39.85 -42.60
CA PHE A 26 24.11 -38.88 -42.86
C PHE A 26 24.08 -38.49 -44.34
N THR A 27 22.90 -38.51 -44.95
CA THR A 27 22.73 -38.07 -46.34
C THR A 27 22.64 -36.55 -46.40
N LEU A 28 23.14 -35.95 -47.48
CA LEU A 28 23.07 -34.49 -47.69
C LEU A 28 21.61 -34.00 -47.74
N LEU A 29 20.71 -34.83 -48.27
CA LEU A 29 19.28 -34.56 -48.32
C LEU A 29 18.65 -34.49 -46.91
N GLU A 30 19.06 -35.36 -46.00
CA GLU A 30 18.57 -35.38 -44.62
C GLU A 30 18.94 -34.11 -43.86
N VAL A 31 20.15 -33.59 -44.08
CA VAL A 31 20.56 -32.29 -43.50
C VAL A 31 19.75 -31.15 -44.11
N ILE A 32 19.49 -31.13 -45.43
CA ILE A 32 18.68 -30.09 -46.09
C ILE A 32 17.24 -30.09 -45.59
N VAL A 33 16.61 -31.26 -45.44
CA VAL A 33 15.23 -31.35 -44.93
C VAL A 33 15.17 -30.90 -43.47
N VAL A 34 16.14 -31.28 -42.65
CA VAL A 34 16.20 -30.88 -41.23
C VAL A 34 16.36 -29.37 -41.08
N ILE A 35 17.31 -28.74 -41.79
CA ILE A 35 17.44 -27.26 -41.73
C ILE A 35 16.21 -26.57 -42.32
N GLY A 36 15.55 -27.17 -43.31
CA GLY A 36 14.28 -26.69 -43.86
C GLY A 36 13.17 -26.65 -42.81
N ILE A 37 12.97 -27.74 -42.07
CA ILE A 37 11.97 -27.81 -40.99
C ILE A 37 12.32 -26.84 -39.85
N ILE A 38 13.60 -26.75 -39.46
CA ILE A 38 14.04 -25.79 -38.44
C ILE A 38 13.76 -24.36 -38.88
N SER A 39 14.07 -24.00 -40.13
CA SER A 39 13.82 -22.64 -40.64
C SER A 39 12.33 -22.28 -40.65
N LEU A 40 11.46 -23.24 -40.99
CA LEU A 40 10.00 -23.06 -40.92
C LEU A 40 9.52 -22.88 -39.48
N MET A 41 10.02 -23.69 -38.54
CA MET A 41 9.66 -23.58 -37.12
C MET A 41 10.13 -22.26 -36.52
N VAL A 42 11.37 -21.87 -36.79
CA VAL A 42 11.96 -20.61 -36.30
C VAL A 42 11.15 -19.42 -36.80
N GLY A 43 10.71 -19.42 -38.05
CA GLY A 43 9.87 -18.36 -38.62
C GLY A 43 8.55 -18.14 -37.86
N ILE A 44 7.95 -19.19 -37.29
CA ILE A 44 6.69 -19.11 -36.54
C ILE A 44 6.96 -18.79 -35.05
N LEU A 45 8.02 -19.36 -34.47
CA LEU A 45 8.30 -19.25 -33.04
C LEU A 45 8.77 -17.84 -32.64
N ILE A 46 9.58 -17.18 -33.46
CA ILE A 46 10.13 -15.85 -33.16
C ILE A 46 9.03 -14.82 -32.83
N PRO A 47 8.03 -14.56 -33.70
CA PRO A 47 7.00 -13.54 -33.41
C PRO A 47 6.12 -13.91 -32.21
N MET A 48 5.98 -15.20 -31.91
CA MET A 48 5.22 -15.66 -30.73
C MET A 48 5.95 -15.33 -29.42
N VAL A 49 7.27 -15.57 -29.37
CA VAL A 49 8.09 -15.24 -28.20
C VAL A 49 8.08 -13.74 -27.93
N TYR A 50 8.21 -12.90 -28.96
CA TYR A 50 8.15 -11.44 -28.80
C TYR A 50 6.82 -10.95 -28.20
N ARG A 51 5.68 -11.49 -28.64
CA ARG A 51 4.36 -11.13 -28.08
C ARG A 51 4.20 -11.50 -26.60
N VAL A 52 4.82 -12.61 -26.17
CA VAL A 52 4.79 -13.01 -24.77
C VAL A 52 5.60 -12.04 -23.91
N TRP A 53 6.77 -11.60 -24.39
CA TRP A 53 7.60 -10.62 -23.68
C TRP A 53 6.93 -9.26 -23.58
N GLU A 54 6.32 -8.79 -24.68
CA GLU A 54 5.53 -7.55 -24.73
C GLU A 54 4.42 -7.51 -23.67
N SER A 55 3.69 -8.61 -23.49
CA SER A 55 2.68 -8.71 -22.43
C SER A 55 3.29 -8.70 -21.03
N GLN A 56 4.43 -9.38 -20.85
CA GLN A 56 5.12 -9.44 -19.56
C GLN A 56 5.65 -8.08 -19.12
N GLU A 57 6.10 -7.25 -20.04
CA GLU A 57 6.59 -5.90 -19.76
C GLU A 57 5.47 -4.97 -19.25
N VAL A 58 4.31 -5.03 -19.90
CA VAL A 58 3.11 -4.29 -19.46
C VAL A 58 2.68 -4.75 -18.07
N ASP A 59 2.62 -6.06 -17.85
CA ASP A 59 2.20 -6.63 -16.55
C ASP A 59 3.20 -6.30 -15.43
N THR A 60 4.50 -6.41 -15.72
CA THR A 60 5.57 -6.02 -14.78
C THR A 60 5.49 -4.53 -14.42
N THR A 61 5.22 -3.67 -15.41
CA THR A 61 5.07 -2.23 -15.18
C THR A 61 3.88 -1.93 -14.29
N LYS A 62 2.74 -2.57 -14.54
CA LYS A 62 1.53 -2.44 -13.69
C LYS A 62 1.80 -2.95 -12.27
N GLU A 63 2.46 -4.10 -12.13
CA GLU A 63 2.79 -4.66 -10.81
C GLU A 63 3.69 -3.70 -10.01
N ARG A 64 4.72 -3.12 -10.65
CA ARG A 64 5.58 -2.10 -10.01
C ARG A 64 4.78 -0.88 -9.58
N MET A 65 3.92 -0.35 -10.44
CA MET A 65 3.05 0.78 -10.12
C MET A 65 2.09 0.50 -8.96
N ILE A 66 1.54 -0.73 -8.89
CA ILE A 66 0.69 -1.16 -7.77
C ILE A 66 1.50 -1.17 -6.47
N LYS A 67 2.70 -1.73 -6.47
CA LYS A 67 3.58 -1.73 -5.29
C LYS A 67 3.98 -0.33 -4.84
N LEU A 68 4.22 0.59 -5.78
CA LEU A 68 4.45 2.00 -5.46
C LEU A 68 3.21 2.62 -4.78
N LYS A 69 2.02 2.41 -5.35
CA LYS A 69 0.76 2.86 -4.74
C LYS A 69 0.56 2.27 -3.35
N GLU A 70 0.81 0.98 -3.16
CA GLU A 70 0.75 0.32 -1.86
C GLU A 70 1.76 0.91 -0.86
N GLY A 71 2.96 1.28 -1.29
CA GLY A 71 3.91 1.99 -0.42
C GLY A 71 3.42 3.38 -0.03
N MET A 72 2.71 4.08 -0.91
CA MET A 72 2.19 5.42 -0.66
C MET A 72 1.00 5.42 0.31
N VAL A 73 -0.05 4.67 0.01
CA VAL A 73 -1.32 4.71 0.77
C VAL A 73 -1.57 3.46 1.60
N GLY A 74 -0.67 2.47 1.57
CA GLY A 74 -0.83 1.17 2.22
C GLY A 74 -1.69 0.20 1.41
N ASN A 75 -1.70 -1.06 1.83
CA ASN A 75 -2.57 -2.09 1.26
C ASN A 75 -3.86 -2.25 2.10
N PRO A 76 -5.07 -1.99 1.56
CA PRO A 76 -6.33 -2.10 2.29
C PRO A 76 -6.74 -3.55 2.60
N SER A 77 -6.23 -4.54 1.87
CA SER A 77 -6.47 -5.97 2.13
C SER A 77 -5.65 -6.49 3.32
N GLN A 78 -4.65 -5.76 3.80
CA GLN A 78 -3.90 -6.12 5.00
C GLN A 78 -4.65 -5.68 6.26
N ILE A 79 -5.42 -6.63 6.80
CA ILE A 79 -6.23 -6.46 8.00
C ILE A 79 -5.61 -7.28 9.13
N ASN A 80 -5.30 -6.63 10.25
CA ASN A 80 -4.89 -7.28 11.49
C ASN A 80 -5.93 -7.01 12.58
N ASN A 81 -6.42 -8.06 13.23
CA ASN A 81 -7.44 -7.97 14.29
C ASN A 81 -8.71 -7.19 13.88
N GLY A 82 -9.16 -7.36 12.63
CA GLY A 82 -10.35 -6.70 12.09
C GLY A 82 -10.17 -5.22 11.71
N ALA A 83 -8.98 -4.64 11.91
CA ALA A 83 -8.63 -3.29 11.47
C ALA A 83 -7.51 -3.31 10.43
N ARG A 84 -7.53 -2.35 9.51
CA ARG A 84 -6.45 -2.18 8.54
C ARG A 84 -5.14 -1.89 9.29
N SER A 85 -4.07 -2.60 8.94
CA SER A 85 -2.78 -2.48 9.63
C SER A 85 -1.69 -1.81 8.80
N ASN A 86 -1.94 -1.53 7.53
CA ASN A 86 -1.00 -0.87 6.63
C ASN A 86 -1.62 0.38 6.00
N PHE A 87 -1.06 1.54 6.33
CA PHE A 87 -1.48 2.86 5.83
C PHE A 87 -0.40 3.54 4.97
N GLY A 88 0.72 2.85 4.71
CA GLY A 88 1.83 3.34 3.91
C GLY A 88 2.43 4.65 4.43
N PHE A 89 3.11 5.36 3.53
CA PHE A 89 3.73 6.65 3.78
C PHE A 89 2.75 7.69 4.36
N VAL A 90 1.52 7.73 3.83
CA VAL A 90 0.49 8.68 4.30
C VAL A 90 0.11 8.43 5.76
N GLY A 91 0.07 7.17 6.21
CA GLY A 91 -0.23 6.81 7.59
C GLY A 91 0.71 7.39 8.63
N ASP A 92 2.00 7.46 8.30
CA ASP A 92 3.04 7.91 9.22
C ASP A 92 3.28 9.42 9.14
N LEU A 93 3.22 9.96 7.93
CA LEU A 93 3.60 11.35 7.67
C LEU A 93 2.40 12.27 7.53
N GLY A 94 1.25 11.79 7.08
CA GLY A 94 0.01 12.55 6.93
C GLY A 94 -0.19 13.22 5.56
N GLN A 95 0.63 12.87 4.56
CA GLN A 95 0.49 13.31 3.16
C GLN A 95 1.19 12.33 2.21
N LEU A 96 0.92 12.41 0.90
CA LEU A 96 1.66 11.63 -0.10
C LEU A 96 3.14 12.02 -0.15
N PRO A 97 4.05 11.18 -0.65
CA PRO A 97 5.47 11.52 -0.75
C PRO A 97 5.74 12.67 -1.74
N PRO A 98 6.81 13.46 -1.55
CA PRO A 98 7.21 14.50 -2.50
C PRO A 98 7.70 13.92 -3.83
N ASN A 99 8.27 12.71 -3.79
CA ASN A 99 8.86 11.98 -4.90
C ASN A 99 8.91 10.49 -4.54
N LEU A 100 9.20 9.63 -5.53
CA LEU A 100 9.26 8.18 -5.29
C LEU A 100 10.43 7.77 -4.36
N ASP A 101 11.52 8.53 -4.27
CA ASP A 101 12.65 8.24 -3.36
C ASP A 101 12.26 8.19 -1.89
N ALA A 102 11.30 9.03 -1.50
CA ALA A 102 10.80 9.09 -0.14
C ALA A 102 10.17 7.76 0.32
N LEU A 103 9.79 6.87 -0.61
CA LEU A 103 9.29 5.53 -0.27
C LEU A 103 10.39 4.55 0.17
N ILE A 104 11.66 4.83 -0.11
CA ILE A 104 12.79 4.01 0.33
C ILE A 104 13.37 4.53 1.64
N SER A 105 13.54 5.86 1.73
CA SER A 105 14.12 6.49 2.91
C SER A 105 13.54 7.88 3.08
N TYR A 106 12.87 8.11 4.21
CA TYR A 106 12.40 9.44 4.60
C TYR A 106 12.58 9.64 6.12
N GLY A 107 13.70 10.27 6.49
CA GLY A 107 14.04 10.49 7.90
C GLY A 107 14.24 9.16 8.65
N THR A 108 13.54 8.99 9.77
CA THR A 108 13.55 7.77 10.59
C THR A 108 12.43 6.80 10.21
N PHE A 109 11.53 7.20 9.31
CA PHE A 109 10.40 6.37 8.89
C PHE A 109 10.85 5.38 7.82
N GLY A 110 10.31 4.16 7.90
CA GLY A 110 10.84 2.98 7.26
C GLY A 110 10.80 3.01 5.73
N PRO A 111 11.40 2.01 5.07
CA PRO A 111 11.11 1.76 3.67
C PRO A 111 9.65 1.28 3.55
N TYR A 112 8.89 1.94 2.70
CA TYR A 112 7.48 1.65 2.41
C TYR A 112 7.31 0.68 1.24
N LEU A 113 8.38 0.38 0.52
CA LEU A 113 8.38 -0.60 -0.56
C LEU A 113 8.61 -1.99 0.00
N SER A 114 7.74 -2.93 -0.37
CA SER A 114 7.84 -4.33 0.02
C SER A 114 9.00 -5.05 -0.70
N GLY A 115 9.48 -6.14 -0.11
CA GLY A 115 10.58 -6.94 -0.67
C GLY A 115 10.26 -7.46 -2.08
N GLY A 116 11.26 -7.44 -2.97
CA GLY A 116 11.12 -7.84 -4.37
C GLY A 116 11.20 -6.67 -5.37
N ILE A 117 11.38 -5.45 -4.87
CA ILE A 117 11.72 -4.28 -5.68
C ILE A 117 13.21 -3.98 -5.48
N ASP A 118 13.94 -3.88 -6.58
CA ASP A 118 15.32 -3.40 -6.57
C ASP A 118 15.34 -1.88 -6.28
N PRO A 119 16.04 -1.43 -5.22
CA PRO A 119 16.13 -0.02 -4.84
C PRO A 119 16.65 0.91 -5.95
N GLN A 120 17.32 0.38 -6.97
CA GLN A 120 17.86 1.17 -8.09
C GLN A 120 16.87 1.30 -9.26
N SER A 121 16.04 0.29 -9.51
CA SER A 121 15.15 0.22 -10.69
C SER A 121 13.66 0.42 -10.37
N PHE A 122 13.30 0.65 -9.11
CA PHE A 122 11.90 0.81 -8.71
C PHE A 122 11.15 1.97 -9.36
N LYS A 123 11.87 2.99 -9.83
CA LYS A 123 11.30 4.12 -10.56
C LYS A 123 11.23 3.88 -12.06
N GLN A 124 11.68 2.73 -12.54
CA GLN A 124 11.69 2.39 -13.94
C GLN A 124 10.54 1.44 -14.27
N ASP A 125 9.97 1.61 -15.45
CA ASP A 125 9.09 0.61 -16.05
C ASP A 125 9.89 -0.59 -16.58
N ALA A 126 9.20 -1.55 -17.18
CA ALA A 126 9.83 -2.76 -17.71
C ALA A 126 10.76 -2.49 -18.91
N TRP A 127 10.58 -1.35 -19.60
CA TRP A 127 11.42 -0.92 -20.73
C TRP A 127 12.65 -0.11 -20.29
N GLY A 128 12.78 0.17 -18.99
CA GLY A 128 13.89 0.92 -18.41
C GLY A 128 13.69 2.44 -18.41
N ASN A 129 12.50 2.93 -18.79
CA ASN A 129 12.17 4.35 -18.76
C ASN A 129 11.70 4.75 -17.35
N ASN A 130 12.02 5.99 -16.94
CA ASN A 130 11.59 6.49 -15.64
C ASN A 130 10.08 6.78 -15.63
N LEU A 131 9.43 6.36 -14.54
CA LEU A 131 8.05 6.67 -14.24
C LEU A 131 7.88 8.16 -13.94
N ILE A 132 6.80 8.73 -14.46
CA ILE A 132 6.40 10.11 -14.23
C ILE A 132 5.48 10.14 -13.01
N TYR A 133 5.90 10.84 -11.96
CA TYR A 133 5.11 11.05 -10.75
C TYR A 133 4.61 12.50 -10.70
N THR A 134 3.30 12.69 -10.65
CA THR A 134 2.66 14.01 -10.51
C THR A 134 1.66 13.97 -9.36
N TYR A 135 1.59 15.02 -8.56
CA TYR A 135 0.65 15.11 -7.44
C TYR A 135 -0.14 16.43 -7.46
N THR A 136 -1.24 16.45 -6.71
CA THR A 136 -2.00 17.66 -6.39
C THR A 136 -2.08 17.84 -4.88
N SER A 137 -2.24 19.08 -4.44
CA SER A 137 -2.36 19.42 -3.02
C SER A 137 -3.76 19.86 -2.65
N ASP A 138 -4.13 19.63 -1.39
CA ASP A 138 -5.35 20.16 -0.77
C ASP A 138 -5.23 21.66 -0.45
N ALA A 139 -6.30 22.24 0.11
CA ALA A 139 -6.32 23.64 0.53
C ALA A 139 -5.27 23.98 1.62
N GLY A 140 -4.78 22.97 2.35
CA GLY A 140 -3.71 23.09 3.34
C GLY A 140 -2.30 22.89 2.76
N GLY A 141 -2.18 22.71 1.44
CA GLY A 141 -0.90 22.45 0.77
C GLY A 141 -0.40 21.01 0.87
N ARG A 142 -1.14 20.10 1.52
CA ARG A 142 -0.76 18.69 1.68
C ARG A 142 -1.07 17.92 0.42
N ARG A 143 -0.13 17.07 0.00
CA ARG A 143 -0.25 16.27 -1.23
C ARG A 143 -1.36 15.22 -1.04
N GLU A 144 -2.49 15.43 -1.70
CA GLU A 144 -3.72 14.65 -1.48
C GLU A 144 -3.97 13.59 -2.55
N SER A 145 -3.61 13.86 -3.81
CA SER A 145 -3.78 12.90 -4.90
C SER A 145 -2.53 12.83 -5.77
N ALA A 146 -2.34 11.72 -6.47
CA ALA A 146 -1.21 11.56 -7.38
C ALA A 146 -1.50 10.63 -8.55
N ILE A 147 -0.71 10.79 -9.61
CA ILE A 147 -0.70 9.92 -10.78
C ILE A 147 0.74 9.44 -10.98
N ILE A 148 0.88 8.12 -11.18
CA ILE A 148 2.12 7.50 -11.65
C ILE A 148 1.86 7.05 -13.08
N LYS A 149 2.69 7.48 -14.02
CA LYS A 149 2.55 7.22 -15.46
C LYS A 149 3.83 6.64 -16.06
N SER A 150 3.68 5.65 -16.94
CA SER A 150 4.71 5.18 -17.89
C SER A 150 4.26 5.56 -19.30
N LEU A 151 5.22 5.93 -20.14
CA LEU A 151 5.01 6.26 -21.55
C LEU A 151 5.10 5.03 -22.47
N GLY A 152 5.02 3.82 -21.92
CA GLY A 152 5.10 2.59 -22.71
C GLY A 152 6.47 2.33 -23.34
N SER A 153 6.49 1.44 -24.32
CA SER A 153 7.70 0.98 -25.01
C SER A 153 8.34 2.03 -25.93
N ASP A 154 7.57 3.01 -26.41
CA ASP A 154 8.04 4.06 -27.33
C ASP A 154 8.51 5.33 -26.61
N ASN A 155 8.29 5.40 -25.28
CA ASN A 155 8.59 6.55 -24.44
C ASN A 155 7.98 7.85 -24.97
N ALA A 156 6.81 7.77 -25.61
CA ALA A 156 6.08 8.90 -26.16
C ALA A 156 4.66 8.94 -25.60
N VAL A 157 4.06 10.14 -25.57
CA VAL A 157 2.67 10.29 -25.11
C VAL A 157 1.73 9.67 -26.15
N GLY A 158 0.86 8.76 -25.70
CA GLY A 158 -0.13 8.09 -26.53
C GLY A 158 0.26 6.64 -26.84
N GLY A 159 0.34 6.31 -28.13
CA GLY A 159 0.70 4.97 -28.59
C GLY A 159 -0.45 3.96 -28.62
N THR A 160 -0.14 2.74 -29.05
CA THR A 160 -1.07 1.61 -29.12
C THR A 160 -0.34 0.32 -28.76
N GLY A 161 -1.03 -0.65 -28.14
CA GLY A 161 -0.40 -1.91 -27.75
C GLY A 161 0.59 -1.68 -26.62
N THR A 162 1.85 -2.09 -26.78
CA THR A 162 2.89 -1.90 -25.75
C THR A 162 3.41 -0.46 -25.65
N ALA A 163 3.17 0.34 -26.68
CA ALA A 163 3.45 1.77 -26.67
C ALA A 163 2.34 2.57 -25.98
N GLU A 164 1.24 1.94 -25.55
CA GLU A 164 0.18 2.65 -24.86
C GLU A 164 0.64 3.13 -23.47
N ASP A 165 0.37 4.40 -23.17
CA ASP A 165 0.56 4.98 -21.85
C ASP A 165 -0.14 4.17 -20.75
N ILE A 166 0.61 3.78 -19.71
CA ILE A 166 0.07 3.08 -18.53
C ILE A 166 0.04 4.06 -17.36
N GLN A 167 -1.09 4.16 -16.67
CA GLN A 167 -1.21 5.03 -15.49
C GLN A 167 -1.98 4.38 -14.34
N ILE A 168 -1.58 4.75 -13.12
CA ILE A 168 -2.31 4.47 -11.89
C ILE A 168 -2.53 5.78 -11.14
N SER A 169 -3.73 5.96 -10.59
CA SER A 169 -4.04 7.10 -9.72
C SER A 169 -4.12 6.68 -8.26
N VAL A 170 -3.72 7.62 -7.40
CA VAL A 170 -3.99 7.64 -5.98
C VAL A 170 -4.99 8.76 -5.74
N ASP A 171 -6.20 8.40 -5.32
CA ASP A 171 -7.27 9.37 -5.14
C ASP A 171 -7.12 10.12 -3.81
N SER A 172 -7.67 11.33 -3.73
CA SER A 172 -7.70 12.09 -2.47
C SER A 172 -8.41 11.35 -1.35
N ASN A 173 -9.40 10.52 -1.68
CA ASN A 173 -10.11 9.68 -0.73
C ASN A 173 -9.27 8.48 -0.23
N GLU A 174 -8.14 8.16 -0.86
CA GLU A 174 -7.23 7.10 -0.38
C GLU A 174 -6.18 7.65 0.57
N ALA A 175 -5.78 8.92 0.42
CA ALA A 175 -4.77 9.57 1.26
C ALA A 175 -5.38 10.43 2.37
N LEU A 176 -6.32 11.32 2.04
CA LEU A 176 -6.95 12.28 2.95
C LEU A 176 -8.48 12.11 2.91
N PRO A 177 -9.03 10.99 3.43
CA PRO A 177 -10.41 10.58 3.23
C PRO A 177 -11.45 11.45 3.95
N THR A 178 -11.12 11.98 5.13
CA THR A 178 -12.13 12.41 6.10
C THR A 178 -12.22 13.92 6.20
N SER A 179 -13.39 14.49 5.94
CA SER A 179 -13.67 15.93 6.06
C SER A 179 -14.57 16.28 7.25
N SER A 180 -15.08 15.29 7.98
CA SER A 180 -15.95 15.50 9.14
C SER A 180 -15.71 14.50 10.25
N VAL A 181 -16.02 14.90 11.47
CA VAL A 181 -15.95 14.06 12.66
C VAL A 181 -17.32 14.04 13.31
N SER A 182 -17.75 12.86 13.72
CA SER A 182 -18.90 12.67 14.59
C SER A 182 -18.45 11.93 15.84
N CYS A 183 -18.91 12.36 17.00
CA CYS A 183 -18.45 11.82 18.26
C CYS A 183 -19.56 11.79 19.29
N ASN A 184 -19.48 10.81 20.19
CA ASN A 184 -20.33 10.70 21.36
C ASN A 184 -19.44 10.88 22.58
N VAL A 185 -19.69 11.94 23.35
CA VAL A 185 -18.92 12.28 24.56
C VAL A 185 -19.76 11.98 25.78
N LEU A 186 -19.27 11.07 26.62
CA LEU A 186 -19.88 10.74 27.90
C LEU A 186 -19.27 11.57 29.03
N VAL A 187 -20.03 12.52 29.56
CA VAL A 187 -19.64 13.36 30.69
C VAL A 187 -20.19 12.77 31.97
N ARG A 188 -19.31 12.53 32.95
CA ARG A 188 -19.65 12.04 34.28
C ARG A 188 -19.33 13.08 35.32
N TYR A 189 -20.31 13.48 36.12
CA TYR A 189 -20.07 14.33 37.29
C TYR A 189 -20.04 13.47 38.55
N ASN A 190 -19.09 13.71 39.44
CA ASN A 190 -19.08 13.00 40.73
C ASN A 190 -20.30 13.36 41.59
N THR A 191 -20.72 14.63 41.52
CA THR A 191 -21.95 15.13 42.16
C THR A 191 -22.96 15.50 41.08
N ALA A 192 -24.17 14.94 41.16
CA ALA A 192 -25.23 15.22 40.20
C ALA A 192 -25.57 16.73 40.18
N PRO A 193 -25.64 17.36 39.00
CA PRO A 193 -26.08 18.75 38.86
C PRO A 193 -27.45 19.01 39.49
N ALA A 194 -27.54 20.01 40.37
CA ALA A 194 -28.79 20.39 41.03
C ALA A 194 -29.70 21.26 40.15
N SER A 195 -29.13 21.95 39.16
CA SER A 195 -29.81 22.88 38.25
C SER A 195 -29.28 22.76 36.82
N THR A 196 -30.12 23.05 35.84
CA THR A 196 -29.73 23.09 34.42
C THR A 196 -28.80 24.26 34.12
N PHE A 197 -27.72 24.01 33.37
CA PHE A 197 -26.79 25.03 32.91
C PHE A 197 -26.27 24.75 31.49
N ALA A 198 -25.71 25.78 30.86
CA ALA A 198 -25.02 25.67 29.58
C ALA A 198 -23.52 25.45 29.79
N ALA A 199 -22.94 24.54 29.04
CA ALA A 199 -21.51 24.25 29.00
C ALA A 199 -21.02 24.18 27.55
N ASN A 200 -19.72 24.17 27.37
CA ASN A 200 -19.06 23.91 26.10
C ASN A 200 -18.23 22.65 26.22
N ILE A 201 -18.37 21.77 25.22
CA ILE A 201 -17.46 20.65 25.04
C ILE A 201 -16.56 20.98 23.87
N ALA A 202 -15.25 21.00 24.10
CA ALA A 202 -14.26 21.06 23.04
C ALA A 202 -13.75 19.65 22.73
N VAL A 203 -13.60 19.34 21.45
CA VAL A 203 -13.01 18.09 20.97
C VAL A 203 -11.75 18.45 20.19
N HIS A 204 -10.64 17.89 20.67
CA HIS A 204 -9.31 18.01 20.09
C HIS A 204 -9.01 16.76 19.27
N VAL A 205 -8.60 16.98 18.02
CA VAL A 205 -8.21 15.93 17.08
C VAL A 205 -6.76 16.16 16.68
N VAL A 206 -5.89 15.22 17.03
CA VAL A 206 -4.46 15.26 16.70
C VAL A 206 -4.16 14.22 15.63
N PHE A 207 -3.47 14.63 14.58
CA PHE A 207 -3.11 13.82 13.41
C PHE A 207 -1.75 14.25 12.86
N ARG A 208 -1.18 13.47 11.93
CA ARG A 208 0.10 13.80 11.30
C ARG A 208 -0.06 14.91 10.27
N ASN A 209 0.82 15.91 10.32
CA ASN A 209 0.68 17.18 9.59
C ASN A 209 1.24 17.17 8.16
N GLY A 210 1.82 16.07 7.71
CA GLY A 210 2.52 15.93 6.44
C GLY A 210 4.05 15.77 6.60
N GLU A 211 4.62 16.28 7.67
CA GLU A 211 6.06 16.24 7.96
C GLU A 211 6.39 15.23 9.08
N GLY A 212 5.43 14.37 9.44
CA GLY A 212 5.56 13.43 10.56
C GLY A 212 5.39 14.07 11.94
N LEU A 213 5.09 15.36 12.01
CA LEU A 213 4.78 16.06 13.25
C LEU A 213 3.28 16.01 13.53
N ASP A 214 2.92 16.16 14.80
CA ASP A 214 1.53 16.22 15.21
C ASP A 214 0.95 17.62 14.92
N ALA A 215 -0.22 17.66 14.30
CA ALA A 215 -1.06 18.83 14.14
C ALA A 215 -2.39 18.60 14.85
N GLU A 216 -2.96 19.68 15.39
CA GLU A 216 -4.18 19.64 16.17
C GLU A 216 -5.27 20.50 15.53
N GLN A 217 -6.49 19.99 15.50
CA GLN A 217 -7.71 20.73 15.17
C GLN A 217 -8.68 20.61 16.33
N THR A 218 -9.30 21.73 16.71
CA THR A 218 -10.29 21.77 17.80
C THR A 218 -11.61 22.29 17.28
N PHE A 219 -12.71 21.66 17.69
CA PHE A 219 -14.05 22.21 17.52
C PHE A 219 -14.78 22.22 18.86
N THR A 220 -15.53 23.28 19.10
CA THR A 220 -16.27 23.49 20.35
C THR A 220 -17.77 23.47 20.04
N SER A 221 -18.52 22.76 20.86
CA SER A 221 -19.98 22.66 20.73
C SER A 221 -20.65 23.06 22.06
N PRO A 222 -21.62 23.98 22.04
CA PRO A 222 -22.41 24.28 23.22
C PRO A 222 -23.34 23.11 23.52
N VAL A 223 -23.45 22.77 24.81
CA VAL A 223 -24.31 21.69 25.32
C VAL A 223 -25.10 22.18 26.54
N THR A 224 -26.25 21.56 26.77
CA THR A 224 -27.08 21.82 27.95
C THR A 224 -27.01 20.62 28.88
N VAL A 225 -26.57 20.84 30.12
CA VAL A 225 -26.56 19.83 31.17
C VAL A 225 -27.83 20.01 32.00
N THR A 226 -28.72 19.03 31.97
CA THR A 226 -30.01 19.11 32.70
C THR A 226 -29.82 18.63 34.13
N GLY A 227 -29.95 19.53 35.09
CA GLY A 227 -29.85 19.21 36.52
C GLY A 227 -31.22 19.22 37.21
N ASN A 228 -31.43 18.29 38.14
CA ASN A 228 -32.64 18.23 38.96
C ASN A 228 -32.32 17.72 40.37
N ALA A 229 -32.54 18.57 41.37
CA ALA A 229 -32.29 18.25 42.79
C ALA A 229 -33.03 17.00 43.31
N GLY A 230 -34.11 16.54 42.65
CA GLY A 230 -34.89 15.36 43.04
C GLY A 230 -34.62 14.08 42.23
N SER A 231 -33.82 14.14 41.16
CA SER A 231 -33.53 13.01 40.27
C SER A 231 -32.07 13.05 39.87
N PRO A 232 -31.16 12.41 40.63
CA PRO A 232 -29.73 12.52 40.41
C PRO A 232 -29.31 11.78 39.14
N GLU A 233 -29.26 12.51 38.02
CA GLU A 233 -28.56 12.10 36.81
C GLU A 233 -27.15 12.67 36.87
N ASN A 234 -26.14 11.81 36.71
CA ASN A 234 -24.74 12.20 36.78
C ASN A 234 -23.92 11.77 35.55
N ASN A 235 -24.57 11.08 34.60
CA ASN A 235 -23.98 10.64 33.35
C ASN A 235 -24.76 11.28 32.19
N TYR A 236 -24.09 12.04 31.33
CA TYR A 236 -24.68 12.72 30.20
C TYR A 236 -23.94 12.33 28.93
N THR A 237 -24.67 11.97 27.86
CA THR A 237 -24.07 11.64 26.56
C THR A 237 -24.44 12.71 25.55
N PHE A 238 -23.43 13.31 24.91
CA PHE A 238 -23.60 14.35 23.90
C PHE A 238 -23.08 13.88 22.55
N GLY A 239 -23.95 13.89 21.54
CA GLY A 239 -23.57 13.66 20.15
C GLY A 239 -23.13 14.98 19.51
N LEU A 240 -21.88 15.05 19.05
CA LEU A 240 -21.29 16.25 18.45
C LEU A 240 -20.78 15.90 17.05
N THR A 241 -21.06 16.75 16.08
CA THR A 241 -20.60 16.58 14.70
C THR A 241 -20.06 17.89 14.18
N SER A 242 -18.90 17.87 13.54
CA SER A 242 -18.26 19.05 12.97
C SER A 242 -17.54 18.72 11.66
N ASN A 243 -17.50 19.70 10.75
CA ASN A 243 -16.63 19.65 9.59
C ASN A 243 -15.23 20.10 9.99
N LEU A 244 -14.21 19.46 9.40
CA LEU A 244 -12.82 19.79 9.66
C LEU A 244 -12.30 20.77 8.60
N PRO A 245 -11.63 21.86 9.02
CA PRO A 245 -10.91 22.75 8.11
C PRO A 245 -9.87 22.02 7.24
N LEU A 246 -9.17 21.04 7.82
CA LEU A 246 -8.21 20.18 7.15
C LEU A 246 -8.68 18.73 7.22
N LYS A 247 -8.69 18.05 6.06
CA LYS A 247 -9.03 16.63 5.99
C LYS A 247 -8.07 15.78 6.84
N LEU A 248 -8.56 14.75 7.52
CA LEU A 248 -7.67 13.83 8.23
C LEU A 248 -7.00 12.88 7.22
N PRO A 249 -5.70 12.61 7.38
CA PRO A 249 -5.05 11.55 6.64
C PRO A 249 -5.56 10.17 7.09
N VAL A 250 -5.48 9.21 6.18
CA VAL A 250 -5.60 7.79 6.53
C VAL A 250 -4.52 7.44 7.57
N GLY A 251 -4.83 6.61 8.56
CA GLY A 251 -3.90 6.23 9.62
C GLY A 251 -4.45 6.45 11.03
N LEU A 252 -3.57 6.59 12.00
CA LEU A 252 -3.96 6.77 13.40
C LEU A 252 -4.15 8.25 13.72
N ALA A 253 -5.30 8.59 14.30
CA ALA A 253 -5.57 9.91 14.88
C ALA A 253 -5.94 9.76 16.35
N SER A 254 -5.64 10.78 17.16
CA SER A 254 -5.99 10.80 18.57
C SER A 254 -7.05 11.85 18.86
N PHE A 255 -7.99 11.50 19.71
CA PHE A 255 -9.15 12.30 20.05
C PHE A 255 -9.22 12.49 21.57
N ARG A 256 -9.49 13.72 22.00
CA ARG A 256 -9.69 14.08 23.40
C ARG A 256 -10.84 15.06 23.47
N ALA A 257 -11.63 14.97 24.53
CA ALA A 257 -12.67 15.95 24.82
C ALA A 257 -12.42 16.62 26.18
N ASP A 258 -12.84 17.87 26.31
CA ASP A 258 -12.86 18.60 27.57
C ASP A 258 -14.15 19.39 27.73
N ILE A 259 -14.47 19.72 28.98
CA ILE A 259 -15.65 20.49 29.37
C ILE A 259 -15.26 21.67 30.26
N ASP A 260 -15.92 22.80 30.04
CA ASP A 260 -15.60 24.09 30.68
C ASP A 260 -16.41 24.37 31.96
N ARG A 261 -17.31 23.47 32.40
CA ARG A 261 -18.18 23.68 33.58
C ARG A 261 -18.12 22.55 34.61
N ASP A 262 -18.22 22.92 35.88
CA ASP A 262 -18.46 22.00 37.00
C ASP A 262 -19.96 21.65 37.15
N SER A 263 -20.30 20.79 38.12
CA SER A 263 -21.69 20.37 38.38
C SER A 263 -22.61 21.49 38.90
N SER A 264 -22.05 22.63 39.32
CA SER A 264 -22.79 23.82 39.74
C SER A 264 -22.92 24.86 38.62
N GLY A 265 -22.34 24.59 37.43
CA GLY A 265 -22.32 25.51 36.30
C GLY A 265 -21.24 26.60 36.37
N ASN A 266 -20.29 26.51 37.31
CA ASN A 266 -19.17 27.44 37.38
C ASN A 266 -18.15 27.12 36.29
N LEU A 267 -17.44 28.15 35.83
CA LEU A 267 -16.32 28.00 34.88
C LEU A 267 -15.19 27.17 35.51
N LEU A 268 -14.68 26.21 34.74
CA LEU A 268 -13.45 25.48 35.01
C LEU A 268 -12.28 26.10 34.23
N ALA A 269 -11.22 26.49 34.94
CA ALA A 269 -10.00 27.05 34.34
C ALA A 269 -8.76 26.42 35.03
N PRO A 270 -8.09 25.43 34.40
CA PRO A 270 -8.33 24.92 33.05
C PRO A 270 -9.60 24.04 32.94
N PRO A 271 -10.17 23.86 31.73
CA PRO A 271 -11.22 22.88 31.46
C PRO A 271 -10.81 21.47 31.91
N VAL A 272 -11.77 20.66 32.32
CA VAL A 272 -11.52 19.26 32.72
C VAL A 272 -11.50 18.39 31.47
N ALA A 273 -10.42 17.66 31.29
CA ALA A 273 -10.19 16.83 30.13
C ALA A 273 -10.40 15.34 30.39
N GLY A 274 -10.92 14.65 29.38
CA GLY A 274 -10.98 13.20 29.30
C GLY A 274 -9.64 12.56 28.90
N PRO A 275 -9.54 11.22 28.98
CA PRO A 275 -8.43 10.49 28.41
C PRO A 275 -8.40 10.62 26.87
N VAL A 276 -7.21 10.38 26.31
CA VAL A 276 -7.02 10.32 24.86
C VAL A 276 -7.50 8.96 24.33
N SER A 277 -8.28 9.00 23.26
CA SER A 277 -8.73 7.83 22.50
C SER A 277 -8.07 7.81 21.14
N TYR A 278 -7.44 6.69 20.79
CA TYR A 278 -6.84 6.48 19.46
C TYR A 278 -7.87 5.85 18.52
N ILE A 279 -8.03 6.45 17.35
CA ILE A 279 -9.02 6.05 16.35
C ILE A 279 -8.31 5.95 14.99
N THR A 280 -8.58 4.84 14.31
CA THR A 280 -8.10 4.60 12.96
C THR A 280 -8.99 5.29 11.95
N VAL A 281 -8.41 6.14 11.13
CA VAL A 281 -9.01 6.75 9.94
C VAL A 281 -8.78 5.82 8.75
N ASN A 282 -9.85 5.23 8.23
CA ASN A 282 -9.80 4.34 7.06
C ASN A 282 -9.91 5.12 5.74
N ASP A 283 -9.44 4.53 4.65
CA ASP A 283 -9.60 5.09 3.32
C ASP A 283 -11.07 5.12 2.89
N ARG A 284 -11.40 6.09 2.04
CA ARG A 284 -12.76 6.30 1.48
C ARG A 284 -13.85 6.52 2.54
N VAL A 285 -13.48 6.96 3.74
CA VAL A 285 -14.41 7.33 4.81
C VAL A 285 -14.49 8.84 4.97
N SER A 286 -15.61 9.44 4.56
CA SER A 286 -15.81 10.88 4.65
C SER A 286 -15.99 11.40 6.09
N THR A 287 -16.51 10.55 6.98
CA THR A 287 -16.79 10.86 8.40
C THR A 287 -16.17 9.84 9.33
N VAL A 288 -15.34 10.28 10.27
CA VAL A 288 -14.80 9.44 11.34
C VAL A 288 -15.71 9.50 12.57
N TYR A 289 -15.95 8.33 13.18
CA TYR A 289 -16.79 8.19 14.38
C TYR A 289 -15.94 7.94 15.63
N ALA A 290 -15.99 8.86 16.59
CA ALA A 290 -15.32 8.78 17.88
C ALA A 290 -16.32 8.56 19.02
N ASN A 291 -16.67 7.30 19.28
CA ASN A 291 -17.74 6.94 20.21
C ASN A 291 -17.25 6.56 21.62
N ASN A 292 -15.95 6.55 21.86
CA ASN A 292 -15.32 6.15 23.11
C ASN A 292 -14.72 7.34 23.88
N LEU A 293 -15.30 8.53 23.74
CA LEU A 293 -14.86 9.71 24.47
C LEU A 293 -15.60 9.81 25.79
N SER A 294 -14.87 10.07 26.88
CA SER A 294 -15.47 10.27 28.18
C SER A 294 -14.73 11.32 28.98
N ILE A 295 -15.43 12.00 29.89
CA ILE A 295 -14.87 13.03 30.77
C ILE A 295 -15.39 12.74 32.18
N SER A 296 -14.51 12.78 33.17
CA SER A 296 -14.88 12.66 34.58
C SER A 296 -14.63 14.00 35.26
N VAL A 297 -15.72 14.70 35.57
CA VAL A 297 -15.73 16.01 36.21
C VAL A 297 -15.78 15.83 37.74
N PRO A 298 -14.81 16.39 38.47
CA PRO A 298 -14.72 16.23 39.91
C PRO A 298 -15.92 16.79 40.67
#